data_AF-A0AA86LZH6-F1
#
_entry.id   AF-A0AA86LZH6-F1
#
_cell.length_a   1.000
_cell.length_b   1.000
_cell.length_c   1.000
_cell.angle_alpha   90.00
_cell.angle_beta   90.00
_cell.angle_gamma   90.00
#
_symmetry.space_group_name_H-M   'P 1'
#
loop_
_entity.id
_entity.type
_entity.pdbx_description
1 polymer ?
#
loop_
_entity_poly.entity_id
_entity_poly.type
_entity_poly.pdbx_seq_one_letter_code
_entity_poly.pdbx_strand_id
1 'polypeptide(L)'
;MPKKRTDEEILQELEEKIEKMKAKKQQVEARKKEKERKERTRRLIQVGAIFEKYFEIQSEEEAEKIAKALQSYVGKNKDKILHHDVVVKEKKKAAAEIAVSE
;
A
#
# COMPACT_ATOMS: atom_id res chain seq x y z
N MET A 1 -36.23 -3.77 -48.20
CA MET A 1 -36.59 -3.90 -46.76
C MET A 1 -35.37 -4.40 -46.02
N PRO A 2 -34.95 -3.78 -44.90
CA PRO A 2 -33.84 -4.30 -44.11
C PRO A 2 -34.22 -5.67 -43.52
N LYS A 3 -33.34 -6.65 -43.69
CA LYS A 3 -33.51 -8.03 -43.20
C LYS A 3 -33.64 -7.98 -41.68
N LYS A 4 -34.74 -8.49 -41.11
CA LYS A 4 -34.86 -8.66 -39.65
C LYS A 4 -33.78 -9.66 -39.22
N ARG A 5 -33.02 -9.31 -38.18
CA ARG A 5 -31.98 -10.18 -37.62
C ARG A 5 -32.61 -11.48 -37.13
N THR A 6 -31.93 -12.59 -37.31
CA THR A 6 -32.38 -13.89 -36.77
C THR A 6 -32.07 -13.97 -35.28
N ASP A 7 -32.82 -14.80 -34.56
CA ASP A 7 -32.59 -15.02 -33.12
C ASP A 7 -31.17 -15.55 -32.85
N GLU A 8 -30.60 -16.32 -33.79
CA GLU A 8 -29.21 -16.81 -33.75
C GLU A 8 -28.17 -15.67 -33.84
N GLU A 9 -28.37 -14.69 -34.73
CA GLU A 9 -27.49 -13.51 -34.83
C GLU A 9 -27.54 -12.68 -33.53
N ILE A 10 -28.72 -12.57 -32.92
CA ILE A 10 -28.92 -11.87 -31.64
C ILE A 10 -28.18 -12.61 -30.51
N LEU A 11 -28.26 -13.94 -30.48
CA LEU A 11 -27.56 -14.77 -29.49
C LEU A 11 -26.04 -14.64 -29.62
N GLN A 12 -25.50 -14.68 -30.84
CA GLN A 12 -24.06 -14.49 -31.09
C GLN A 12 -23.58 -13.10 -30.65
N GLU A 13 -24.33 -12.04 -30.97
CA GLU A 13 -24.01 -10.68 -30.50
C GLU A 13 -23.99 -10.58 -28.96
N LEU A 14 -24.88 -11.30 -28.28
CA LEU A 14 -24.93 -11.34 -26.81
C LEU A 14 -23.74 -12.11 -26.23
N GLU A 15 -23.34 -13.23 -26.81
CA GLU A 15 -22.16 -13.98 -26.39
C GLU A 15 -20.88 -13.16 -26.55
N GLU A 16 -20.69 -12.48 -27.67
CA GLU A 16 -19.56 -11.57 -27.86
C GLU A 16 -19.53 -10.45 -26.82
N LYS A 17 -20.70 -9.88 -26.49
CA LYS A 17 -20.79 -8.84 -25.45
C LYS A 17 -20.41 -9.40 -24.08
N ILE A 18 -20.85 -10.62 -23.75
CA ILE A 18 -20.47 -11.30 -22.50
C ILE A 18 -18.96 -11.52 -22.44
N GLU A 19 -18.35 -11.99 -23.53
CA GLU A 19 -16.91 -12.22 -23.60
C GLU A 19 -16.12 -10.92 -23.42
N LYS A 20 -16.50 -9.85 -24.14
CA LYS A 20 -15.89 -8.51 -24.00
C LYS A 20 -16.03 -7.99 -22.56
N MET A 21 -17.17 -8.21 -21.91
CA MET A 21 -17.39 -7.81 -20.52
C MET A 21 -16.57 -8.63 -19.52
N LYS A 22 -16.43 -9.94 -19.75
CA LYS A 22 -15.55 -10.81 -18.94
C LYS A 22 -14.09 -10.37 -19.05
N ALA A 23 -13.60 -10.08 -20.25
CA ALA A 23 -12.24 -9.58 -20.47
C ALA A 23 -12.00 -8.24 -19.75
N LYS A 24 -12.96 -7.30 -19.84
CA LYS A 24 -12.90 -6.03 -19.10
C LYS A 24 -12.87 -6.24 -17.59
N LYS A 25 -13.69 -7.15 -17.06
CA LYS A 25 -13.69 -7.49 -15.63
C LYS A 25 -12.32 -8.00 -15.17
N GLN A 26 -11.74 -8.95 -15.90
CA GLN A 26 -10.41 -9.49 -15.61
C GLN A 26 -9.33 -8.40 -15.66
N GLN A 27 -9.39 -7.51 -16.67
CA GLN A 27 -8.44 -6.40 -16.78
C GLN A 27 -8.53 -5.44 -15.58
N VAL A 28 -9.73 -5.11 -15.13
CA VAL A 28 -9.94 -4.25 -13.96
C VAL A 28 -9.46 -4.93 -12.67
N GLU A 29 -9.73 -6.21 -12.49
CA GLU A 29 -9.23 -6.99 -11.35
C GLU A 29 -7.70 -7.06 -11.32
N ALA A 30 -7.06 -7.26 -12.47
CA ALA A 30 -5.61 -7.25 -12.60
C ALA A 30 -5.02 -5.88 -12.22
N ARG A 31 -5.59 -4.79 -12.73
CA ARG A 31 -5.18 -3.41 -12.39
C ARG A 31 -5.33 -3.12 -10.89
N LYS A 32 -6.42 -3.59 -10.27
CA LYS A 32 -6.65 -3.43 -8.83
C LYS A 32 -5.56 -4.15 -8.03
N LYS A 33 -5.28 -5.42 -8.35
CA LYS A 33 -4.22 -6.22 -7.69
C LYS A 33 -2.84 -5.57 -7.86
N GLU A 34 -2.54 -5.03 -9.04
CA GLU A 34 -1.27 -4.36 -9.29
C GLU A 34 -1.12 -3.08 -8.44
N LYS A 35 -2.19 -2.29 -8.32
CA LYS A 35 -2.21 -1.10 -7.48
C LYS A 35 -1.99 -1.46 -6.00
N GLU A 36 -2.69 -2.47 -5.49
CA GLU A 36 -2.52 -2.97 -4.12
C GLU A 36 -1.08 -3.45 -3.87
N ARG A 37 -0.46 -4.13 -4.85
CA ARG A 37 0.95 -4.55 -4.77
C ARG A 37 1.88 -3.34 -4.68
N LYS A 38 1.71 -2.34 -5.55
CA LYS A 38 2.52 -1.12 -5.56
C LYS A 38 2.41 -0.35 -4.25
N GLU A 39 1.20 -0.19 -3.74
CA GLU A 39 0.95 0.47 -2.45
C GLU A 39 1.59 -0.30 -1.29
N ARG A 40 1.44 -1.63 -1.27
CA ARG A 40 2.09 -2.48 -0.26
C ARG A 40 3.61 -2.37 -0.30
N THR A 41 4.22 -2.46 -1.49
CA THR A 41 5.67 -2.33 -1.66
C THR A 41 6.16 -0.94 -1.23
N ARG A 42 5.47 0.13 -1.66
CA ARG A 42 5.79 1.50 -1.23
C ARG A 42 5.77 1.63 0.29
N ARG A 43 4.73 1.12 0.95
CA ARG A 43 4.62 1.13 2.41
C ARG A 43 5.77 0.35 3.06
N LEU A 44 6.11 -0.83 2.55
CA LEU A 44 7.21 -1.64 3.09
C LEU A 44 8.56 -0.93 2.99
N ILE A 45 8.85 -0.29 1.85
CA ILE A 45 10.08 0.49 1.65
C ILE A 45 10.11 1.68 2.62
N GLN A 46 9.01 2.44 2.73
CA GLN A 46 8.95 3.59 3.62
C GLN A 46 9.13 3.20 5.09
N VAL A 47 8.44 2.14 5.54
CA VAL A 47 8.58 1.64 6.91
C VAL A 47 9.98 1.10 7.14
N GLY A 48 10.52 0.29 6.21
CA GLY A 48 11.88 -0.23 6.28
C GLY A 48 12.92 0.88 6.42
N ALA A 49 12.86 1.91 5.56
CA ALA A 49 13.78 3.04 5.58
C ALA A 49 13.72 3.85 6.90
N ILE A 50 12.56 3.96 7.54
CA ILE A 50 12.44 4.58 8.86
C ILE A 50 13.22 3.76 9.88
N PHE A 51 12.99 2.45 9.94
CA PHE A 51 13.68 1.59 10.91
C PHE A 51 15.18 1.49 10.64
N GLU A 52 15.58 1.37 9.38
CA GLU A 52 16.98 1.39 8.95
C GLU A 52 17.70 2.67 9.44
N LYS A 53 17.09 3.84 9.25
CA LYS A 53 17.65 5.13 9.67
C LYS A 53 17.79 5.26 11.20
N TYR A 54 16.80 4.83 11.97
CA TYR A 54 16.78 5.08 13.42
C TYR A 54 17.43 3.97 14.26
N PHE A 55 17.45 2.74 13.76
CA PHE A 55 18.06 1.60 14.44
C PHE A 55 19.38 1.15 13.81
N GLU A 56 19.86 1.88 12.78
CA GLU A 56 21.12 1.61 12.07
C GLU A 56 21.25 0.16 11.57
N ILE A 57 20.13 -0.43 11.15
CA ILE A 57 20.04 -1.83 10.72
C ILE A 57 20.69 -1.98 9.35
N GLN A 58 21.66 -2.88 9.20
CA GLN A 58 22.38 -3.05 7.93
C GLN A 58 22.09 -4.37 7.22
N SER A 59 21.39 -5.30 7.88
CA SER A 59 21.09 -6.63 7.33
C SER A 59 19.72 -7.15 7.74
N GLU A 60 19.19 -8.09 6.94
CA GLU A 60 17.91 -8.76 7.23
C GLU A 60 17.97 -9.55 8.54
N GLU A 61 19.10 -10.20 8.83
CA GLU A 61 19.27 -10.97 10.07
C GLU A 61 19.23 -10.08 11.32
N GLU A 62 19.85 -8.90 11.25
CA GLU A 62 19.83 -7.91 12.32
C GLU A 62 18.42 -7.35 12.52
N ALA A 63 17.74 -7.03 11.42
CA ALA A 63 16.34 -6.59 11.44
C ALA A 63 15.46 -7.63 12.15
N GLU A 64 15.63 -8.92 11.84
CA GLU A 64 14.84 -10.00 12.42
C GLU A 64 15.14 -10.19 13.92
N LYS A 65 16.42 -10.13 14.34
CA LYS A 65 16.80 -10.24 15.76
C LYS A 65 16.21 -9.09 16.58
N ILE A 66 16.33 -7.85 16.10
CA ILE A 66 15.77 -6.67 16.77
C ILE A 66 14.24 -6.76 16.82
N ALA A 67 13.60 -7.11 15.70
CA ALA A 67 12.15 -7.27 15.63
C ALA A 67 11.65 -8.32 16.63
N LYS A 68 12.29 -9.49 16.73
CA LYS A 68 11.94 -10.53 17.70
C LYS A 68 12.15 -10.08 19.14
N ALA A 69 13.27 -9.42 19.43
CA ALA A 69 13.58 -8.91 20.76
C ALA A 69 12.54 -7.88 21.23
N LEU A 70 12.08 -7.01 20.32
CA LEU A 70 11.13 -5.95 20.63
C LEU A 70 9.66 -6.37 20.48
N GLN A 71 9.36 -7.51 19.86
CA GLN A 71 7.99 -7.94 19.53
C GLN A 71 7.06 -7.94 20.74
N SER A 72 7.49 -8.55 21.85
CA SER A 72 6.70 -8.66 23.08
C SER A 72 6.51 -7.30 23.75
N TYR A 73 7.57 -6.47 23.76
CA TYR A 73 7.53 -5.14 24.37
C TYR A 73 6.61 -4.18 23.60
N VAL A 74 6.75 -4.12 22.27
CA VAL A 74 5.91 -3.28 21.41
C VAL A 74 4.47 -3.77 21.42
N GLY A 75 4.23 -5.09 21.39
CA GLY A 75 2.88 -5.65 21.44
C GLY A 75 2.12 -5.25 22.71
N LYS A 76 2.79 -5.27 23.88
CA LYS A 76 2.17 -4.91 25.17
C LYS A 76 2.01 -3.40 25.40
N ASN A 77 2.82 -2.57 24.73
CA ASN A 77 2.86 -1.12 24.96
C ASN A 77 2.48 -0.29 23.73
N LYS A 78 1.91 -0.91 22.70
CA LYS A 78 1.70 -0.30 21.38
C LYS A 78 1.00 1.05 21.44
N ASP A 79 -0.12 1.14 22.15
CA ASP A 79 -0.90 2.38 22.24
C ASP A 79 -0.12 3.48 22.97
N LYS A 80 0.60 3.12 24.05
CA LYS A 80 1.45 4.07 24.78
C LYS A 80 2.58 4.61 23.91
N ILE A 81 3.20 3.76 23.10
CA ILE A 81 4.28 4.14 22.18
C ILE A 81 3.74 5.08 21.10
N LEU A 82 2.57 4.77 20.52
CA LEU A 82 1.96 5.59 19.48
C LEU A 82 1.52 6.98 19.96
N HIS A 83 1.14 7.09 21.24
CA HIS A 83 0.75 8.35 21.87
C HIS A 83 1.91 9.04 22.59
N HIS A 84 3.13 8.53 22.51
CA HIS A 84 4.30 9.18 23.08
C HIS A 84 4.77 10.34 22.18
N ASP A 85 4.71 11.56 22.71
CA ASP A 85 4.90 12.85 22.03
C ASP A 85 6.29 13.15 21.40
N VAL A 86 7.18 12.16 21.21
CA VAL A 86 8.56 12.43 20.74
C VAL A 86 8.55 13.06 19.34
N VAL A 87 7.69 12.56 18.44
CA VAL A 87 7.63 13.02 17.03
C VAL A 87 7.05 14.45 16.91
N VAL A 88 6.22 14.88 17.85
CA VAL A 88 5.66 16.24 17.86
C VAL A 88 6.72 17.26 18.30
N LYS A 89 7.61 16.88 19.23
CA LYS A 89 8.66 17.77 19.75
C LYS A 89 9.73 18.06 18.70
N GLU A 90 10.17 17.06 17.94
CA GLU A 90 11.20 17.25 16.90
C GLU A 90 10.70 18.09 15.71
N LYS A 91 9.46 17.88 15.27
CA LYS A 91 8.85 18.74 14.22
C LYS A 91 8.65 20.18 14.66
N LYS A 92 8.27 20.41 15.93
CA LYS A 92 8.17 21.77 16.48
C LYS A 92 9.53 22.45 16.59
N LYS A 93 10.58 21.71 16.95
CA LYS A 93 11.94 22.23 17.03
C LYS A 93 12.50 22.60 15.65
N ALA A 94 12.33 21.74 14.65
CA ALA A 94 12.72 22.03 13.27
C ALA A 94 11.94 23.22 12.67
N ALA A 95 10.63 23.33 12.93
CA ALA A 95 9.82 24.46 12.47
C ALA A 95 10.20 25.79 13.16
N ALA A 96 10.59 25.74 14.44
CA ALA A 96 11.06 26.91 15.18
C ALA A 96 12.44 27.40 14.72
N GLU A 97 13.35 26.50 14.36
CA GLU A 97 14.68 26.87 13.82
C GLU A 97 14.57 27.52 12.42
N ILE A 98 13.60 27.09 11.60
CA ILE A 98 13.33 27.69 10.28
C ILE A 98 12.70 29.09 10.43
N ALA A 99 11.79 29.28 11.40
CA ALA A 99 11.13 30.56 11.62
C ALA A 99 12.03 31.65 12.28
N VAL A 100 13.21 31.27 12.78
CA VAL A 100 14.20 32.19 13.39
C VAL A 100 15.30 32.56 12.37
N SER A 101 15.33 31.92 11.20
CA SER A 101 16.31 32.15 10.13
C SER A 101 15.76 32.89 8.90
N GLU A 102 14.51 33.36 8.95
CA GLU A 102 13.92 34.40 8.07
C GLU A 102 13.75 35.72 8.85
#